data_AF-A0A7S1EWD0-F1
#
_entry.id   AF-A0A7S1EWD0-F1
#
_cell.length_a   1.000
_cell.length_b   1.000
_cell.length_c   1.000
_cell.angle_alpha   90.00
_cell.angle_beta   90.00
_cell.angle_gamma   90.00
#
_symmetry.space_group_name_H-M   'P 1'
#
loop_
_entity.id
_entity.type
_entity.pdbx_description
1 polymer ?
#
loop_
_entity_poly.entity_id
_entity_poly.type
_entity_poly.pdbx_seq_one_letter_code
_entity_poly.pdbx_strand_id
1 'polypeptide(L)'
;TVNDEKAKIATEKYKVVEELIASFHAGTLAPKPGCTPEQTLEALVNGELGRIRELIGNMCEARLTFMNKPRIMAECGSKGSPLNLCQMMACVGQQNVGGQRIKDGFVNRTLPHFQKGSTEPEARGFVENSFYSGLRPPEFFFHTMGGREGLVDTAVKTAETGYMARRLMKALEDLSLKYDLTVRTSACQVVQFAFGDDCLNPARMEGA
;
A
#
# COMPACT_ATOMS: atom_id res chain seq x y z
N THR A 1 -16.19 17.16 -17.61
CA THR A 1 -16.48 15.75 -17.25
C THR A 1 -15.47 15.29 -16.19
N VAL A 2 -15.67 14.14 -15.53
CA VAL A 2 -14.69 13.60 -14.55
C VAL A 2 -13.30 13.49 -15.17
N ASN A 3 -13.23 13.11 -16.45
CA ASN A 3 -11.97 12.98 -17.19
C ASN A 3 -11.28 14.33 -17.42
N ASP A 4 -12.04 15.40 -17.67
CA ASP A 4 -11.44 16.74 -17.86
C ASP A 4 -10.87 17.31 -16.56
N GLU A 5 -11.57 17.13 -15.43
CA GLU A 5 -11.07 17.56 -14.12
C GLU A 5 -9.88 16.72 -13.66
N LYS A 6 -9.93 15.40 -13.90
CA LYS A 6 -8.79 14.50 -13.72
C LYS A 6 -7.57 15.00 -14.49
N ALA A 7 -7.72 15.30 -15.79
CA ALA A 7 -6.63 15.76 -16.63
C ALA A 7 -6.04 17.09 -16.12
N LYS A 8 -6.87 18.01 -15.63
CA LYS A 8 -6.41 19.26 -15.01
C LYS A 8 -5.56 18.99 -13.76
N ILE A 9 -6.02 18.14 -12.85
CA ILE A 9 -5.30 17.81 -11.62
C ILE A 9 -3.99 17.09 -11.91
N ALA A 10 -4.02 16.12 -12.83
CA ALA A 10 -2.83 15.41 -13.25
C ALA A 10 -1.79 16.39 -13.84
N THR A 11 -2.21 17.28 -14.74
CA THR A 11 -1.32 18.27 -15.35
C THR A 11 -0.73 19.24 -14.32
N GLU A 12 -1.54 19.74 -13.38
CA GLU A 12 -1.07 20.63 -12.32
C GLU A 12 -0.02 19.96 -11.43
N LYS A 13 -0.26 18.71 -11.03
CA LYS A 13 0.64 17.98 -10.14
C LYS A 13 1.86 17.41 -10.85
N TYR A 14 1.78 17.10 -12.14
CA TYR A 14 2.95 16.75 -12.93
C TYR A 14 3.94 17.91 -13.03
N LYS A 15 3.47 19.16 -13.14
CA LYS A 15 4.36 20.34 -13.07
C LYS A 15 5.13 20.40 -11.75
N VAL A 16 4.48 20.12 -10.62
CA VAL A 16 5.15 20.07 -9.31
C VAL A 16 6.21 18.98 -9.28
N VAL A 17 5.93 17.81 -9.87
CA VAL A 17 6.91 16.72 -9.97
C VAL A 17 8.09 17.11 -10.86
N GLU A 18 7.84 17.77 -11.99
CA GLU A 18 8.88 18.30 -12.87
C GLU A 18 9.76 19.35 -12.17
N GLU A 19 9.17 20.26 -11.38
CA GLU A 19 9.89 21.24 -10.56
C GLU A 19 10.78 20.57 -9.51
N LEU A 20 10.31 19.48 -8.87
CA LEU A 20 11.12 18.70 -7.93
C LEU A 20 12.30 18.01 -8.62
N ILE A 21 12.07 17.44 -9.81
CA ILE A 21 13.14 16.83 -10.62
C ILE A 21 14.15 17.88 -11.07
N ALA A 22 13.70 19.06 -11.51
CA ALA A 22 14.56 20.16 -11.88
C ALA A 22 15.40 20.67 -10.71
N SER A 23 14.80 20.78 -9.51
CA SER A 23 15.50 21.18 -8.28
C SER A 23 16.56 20.17 -7.86
N PHE A 24 16.30 18.87 -8.10
CA PHE A 24 17.29 17.82 -7.87
C PHE A 24 18.46 17.93 -8.86
N HIS A 25 18.20 18.13 -10.15
CA HIS A 25 19.26 18.35 -11.15
C HIS A 25 20.06 19.64 -10.92
N ALA A 26 19.44 20.67 -10.35
CA ALA A 26 20.10 21.91 -9.95
C ALA A 26 20.92 21.76 -8.64
N GLY A 27 20.80 20.64 -7.92
CA GLY A 27 21.48 20.41 -6.65
C GLY A 27 20.96 21.25 -5.48
N THR A 28 19.79 21.88 -5.63
CA THR A 28 19.19 22.77 -4.61
C THR A 28 18.24 22.05 -3.65
N LEU A 29 17.97 20.76 -3.87
CA LEU A 29 17.05 19.97 -3.05
C LEU A 29 17.66 19.66 -1.67
N ALA A 30 17.01 20.15 -0.61
CA ALA A 30 17.41 19.85 0.77
C ALA A 30 17.10 18.38 1.12
N PRO A 31 18.09 17.57 1.51
CA PRO A 31 17.87 16.18 1.87
C PRO A 31 17.07 16.06 3.18
N LYS A 32 16.16 15.09 3.24
CA LYS A 32 15.47 14.75 4.49
C LYS A 32 16.46 14.12 5.48
N PRO A 33 16.27 14.30 6.80
CA PRO A 33 17.14 13.70 7.82
C PRO A 33 17.25 12.18 7.62
N GLY A 34 18.49 11.67 7.51
CA GLY A 34 18.77 10.24 7.33
C GLY A 34 18.57 9.69 5.91
N CYS A 35 18.24 10.54 4.93
CA CYS A 35 18.07 10.14 3.54
C CYS A 35 19.15 10.74 2.63
N THR A 36 19.52 9.99 1.59
CA THR A 36 20.29 10.56 0.47
C THR A 36 19.43 11.54 -0.34
N PRO A 37 20.03 12.46 -1.12
CA PRO A 37 19.29 13.36 -2.02
C PRO A 37 18.36 12.62 -2.97
N GLU A 38 18.79 11.48 -3.52
CA GLU A 38 18.00 10.63 -4.43
C GLU A 38 16.80 10.00 -3.72
N GLN A 39 17.02 9.44 -2.53
CA GLN A 39 15.94 8.89 -1.71
C GLN A 39 14.95 9.98 -1.27
N THR A 40 15.44 11.20 -1.05
CA THR A 40 14.60 12.34 -0.71
C THR A 40 13.71 12.73 -1.89
N LEU A 41 14.26 12.81 -3.10
CA LEU A 41 13.48 13.05 -4.31
C LEU A 41 12.42 11.96 -4.49
N GLU A 42 12.79 10.69 -4.40
CA GLU A 42 11.87 9.56 -4.55
C GLU A 42 10.73 9.61 -3.52
N ALA A 43 11.03 9.91 -2.26
CA ALA A 43 10.01 10.02 -1.22
C ALA A 43 9.04 11.20 -1.47
N LEU A 44 9.56 12.35 -1.93
CA LEU A 44 8.73 13.51 -2.25
C LEU A 44 7.83 13.24 -3.46
N VAL A 45 8.40 12.71 -4.55
CA VAL A 45 7.64 12.41 -5.76
C VAL A 45 6.58 11.34 -5.52
N ASN A 46 6.93 10.25 -4.80
CA ASN A 46 5.94 9.22 -4.44
C ASN A 46 4.82 9.80 -3.57
N GLY A 47 5.14 10.75 -2.67
CA GLY A 47 4.15 11.49 -1.89
C GLY A 47 3.20 12.33 -2.76
N GLU A 48 3.72 13.12 -3.70
CA GLU A 48 2.89 13.93 -4.60
C GLU A 48 1.99 13.06 -5.50
N LEU A 49 2.54 11.99 -6.08
CA LEU A 49 1.76 11.04 -6.90
C LEU A 49 0.69 10.31 -6.08
N GLY A 50 0.96 10.05 -4.80
CA GLY A 50 -0.04 9.56 -3.85
C GLY A 50 -1.21 10.54 -3.65
N ARG A 51 -0.91 11.83 -3.49
CA ARG A 51 -1.94 12.88 -3.34
C ARG A 51 -2.79 13.05 -4.60
N ILE A 52 -2.21 12.90 -5.80
CA ILE A 52 -2.99 12.91 -7.06
C ILE A 52 -4.12 11.89 -6.99
N ARG A 53 -3.80 10.66 -6.58
CA ARG A 53 -4.78 9.57 -6.46
C ARG A 53 -5.86 9.87 -5.42
N GLU A 54 -5.49 10.44 -4.27
CA GLU A 54 -6.45 10.81 -3.22
C GLU A 54 -7.41 11.90 -3.67
N LEU A 55 -6.90 12.97 -4.30
CA LEU A 55 -7.72 14.07 -4.82
C LEU A 55 -8.71 13.57 -5.88
N ILE A 56 -8.23 12.77 -6.83
CA ILE A 56 -9.06 12.16 -7.86
C ILE A 56 -10.09 11.21 -7.24
N GLY A 57 -9.70 10.43 -6.22
CA GLY A 57 -10.58 9.51 -5.50
C GLY A 57 -11.75 10.24 -4.82
N ASN A 58 -11.45 11.26 -4.03
CA ASN A 58 -12.47 12.05 -3.32
C ASN A 58 -13.45 12.73 -4.28
N MET A 59 -12.95 13.25 -5.40
CA MET A 59 -13.81 13.81 -6.45
C MET A 59 -14.74 12.77 -7.08
N CYS A 60 -14.23 11.56 -7.32
CA CYS A 60 -15.04 10.49 -7.89
C CYS A 60 -16.17 10.12 -6.92
N GLU A 61 -15.88 9.99 -5.62
CA GLU A 61 -16.89 9.68 -4.62
C GLU A 61 -17.97 10.77 -4.51
N ALA A 62 -17.57 12.04 -4.51
CA ALA A 62 -18.51 13.15 -4.45
C ALA A 62 -19.47 13.19 -5.65
N ARG A 63 -19.05 12.67 -6.80
CA ARG A 63 -19.80 12.74 -8.06
C ARG A 63 -20.69 11.52 -8.31
N LEU A 64 -20.42 10.41 -7.63
CA LEU A 64 -21.23 9.21 -7.75
C LEU A 64 -22.56 9.38 -7.02
N THR A 65 -23.64 8.89 -7.63
CA THR A 65 -24.94 8.85 -6.95
C THR A 65 -24.94 7.81 -5.84
N PHE A 66 -25.75 8.05 -4.81
CA PHE A 66 -25.94 7.11 -3.70
C PHE A 66 -26.50 5.75 -4.16
N MET A 67 -27.20 5.71 -5.30
CA MET A 67 -27.77 4.48 -5.89
C MET A 67 -26.72 3.62 -6.62
N ASN A 68 -25.48 4.10 -6.74
CA ASN A 68 -24.45 3.35 -7.44
C ASN A 68 -24.03 2.10 -6.63
N LYS A 69 -24.17 0.91 -7.21
CA LYS A 69 -23.97 -0.37 -6.50
C LYS A 69 -22.56 -0.52 -5.90
N PRO A 70 -21.46 -0.23 -6.61
CA PRO A 70 -20.12 -0.34 -6.04
C PRO A 70 -19.86 0.65 -4.90
N ARG A 71 -20.50 1.83 -4.93
CA ARG A 71 -20.42 2.80 -3.83
C ARG A 71 -21.12 2.27 -2.58
N ILE A 72 -22.34 1.77 -2.73
CA ILE A 72 -23.10 1.16 -1.62
C ILE A 72 -22.31 0.02 -0.98
N MET A 73 -21.68 -0.85 -1.78
CA MET A 73 -20.89 -1.98 -1.28
C MET A 73 -19.69 -1.54 -0.43
N ALA A 74 -19.02 -0.46 -0.83
CA ALA A 74 -17.89 0.12 -0.10
C ALA A 74 -18.37 0.83 1.18
N GLU A 75 -19.44 1.63 1.10
CA GLU A 75 -20.00 2.35 2.25
C GLU A 75 -20.58 1.41 3.31
N CYS A 76 -21.22 0.30 2.92
CA CYS A 76 -21.74 -0.69 3.85
C CYS A 76 -20.66 -1.62 4.44
N GLY A 77 -19.41 -1.49 4.00
CA GLY A 77 -18.29 -2.29 4.48
C GLY A 77 -18.32 -3.76 4.04
N SER A 78 -19.19 -4.13 3.10
CA SER A 78 -19.32 -5.53 2.65
C SER A 78 -18.10 -5.99 1.86
N LYS A 79 -17.74 -5.24 0.81
CA LYS A 79 -16.59 -5.53 -0.03
C LYS A 79 -16.22 -4.32 -0.87
N GLY A 80 -14.91 -4.09 -0.95
CA GLY A 80 -14.34 -2.96 -1.69
C GLY A 80 -14.18 -1.74 -0.80
N SER A 81 -13.44 -0.78 -1.32
CA SER A 81 -13.09 0.46 -0.67
C SER A 81 -13.22 1.62 -1.66
N PRO A 82 -13.26 2.87 -1.17
CA PRO A 82 -13.08 4.09 -1.97
C PRO A 82 -11.98 3.98 -3.02
N LEU A 83 -10.85 3.37 -2.63
CA LEU A 83 -9.69 3.17 -3.50
C LEU A 83 -10.02 2.28 -4.71
N ASN A 84 -10.75 1.18 -4.51
CA ASN A 84 -11.13 0.30 -5.61
C ASN A 84 -12.04 1.02 -6.62
N LEU A 85 -12.94 1.87 -6.12
CA LEU A 85 -13.83 2.68 -6.95
C LEU A 85 -13.06 3.70 -7.80
N CYS A 86 -12.08 4.36 -7.18
CA CYS A 86 -11.15 5.25 -7.88
C CYS A 86 -10.35 4.53 -8.97
N GLN A 87 -9.83 3.34 -8.69
CA GLN A 87 -9.05 2.56 -9.67
C GLN A 87 -9.90 2.08 -10.85
N MET A 88 -11.16 1.73 -10.59
CA MET A 88 -12.09 1.32 -11.64
C MET A 88 -12.41 2.46 -12.60
N MET A 89 -12.69 3.66 -12.09
CA MET A 89 -13.21 4.75 -12.92
C MET A 89 -12.16 5.79 -13.34
N ALA A 90 -11.23 6.14 -12.46
CA ALA A 90 -10.47 7.38 -12.58
C ALA A 90 -8.99 7.17 -12.88
N CYS A 91 -8.21 6.64 -11.93
CA CYS A 91 -6.79 6.29 -12.14
C CYS A 91 -6.38 5.15 -11.22
N VAL A 92 -5.50 4.26 -11.71
CA VAL A 92 -4.93 3.19 -10.88
C VAL A 92 -3.89 3.75 -9.90
N GLY A 93 -3.08 4.71 -10.36
CA GLY A 93 -2.05 5.40 -9.59
C GLY A 93 -0.68 4.71 -9.62
N GLN A 94 0.22 5.20 -8.76
CA GLN A 94 1.61 4.74 -8.71
C GLN A 94 1.74 3.25 -8.34
N GLN A 95 2.45 2.49 -9.17
CA GLN A 95 2.86 1.11 -8.87
C GLN A 95 4.24 1.13 -8.21
N ASN A 96 4.35 0.52 -7.03
CA ASN A 96 5.59 0.41 -6.28
C ASN A 96 6.03 -1.06 -6.24
N VAL A 97 7.34 -1.28 -6.28
CA VAL A 97 7.97 -2.59 -6.12
C VAL A 97 9.04 -2.50 -5.04
N GLY A 98 8.93 -3.32 -3.98
CA GLY A 98 9.87 -3.28 -2.86
C GLY A 98 9.89 -1.93 -2.11
N GLY A 99 8.73 -1.29 -2.00
CA GLY A 99 8.56 -0.01 -1.30
C GLY A 99 9.07 1.23 -2.03
N GLN A 100 9.58 1.08 -3.26
CA GLN A 100 10.08 2.17 -4.10
C GLN A 100 9.33 2.18 -5.44
N ARG A 101 9.41 3.29 -6.18
CA ARG A 101 8.93 3.33 -7.57
C ARG A 101 9.75 2.36 -8.42
N ILE A 102 9.25 2.06 -9.62
CA ILE A 102 9.86 1.06 -10.50
C ILE A 102 11.29 1.48 -10.84
N LYS A 103 12.24 0.59 -10.50
CA LYS A 103 13.67 0.79 -10.75
C LYS A 103 14.03 0.51 -12.20
N ASP A 104 15.18 1.04 -12.60
CA ASP A 104 15.74 0.76 -13.91
C ASP A 104 16.17 -0.71 -14.00
N GLY A 105 15.42 -1.50 -14.78
CA GLY A 105 15.76 -2.89 -15.08
C GLY A 105 16.71 -3.06 -16.28
N PHE A 106 16.85 -2.01 -17.10
CA PHE A 106 17.78 -1.94 -18.22
C PHE A 106 18.86 -0.88 -17.95
N VAL A 107 19.74 -0.65 -18.93
CA VAL A 107 20.82 0.36 -18.86
C VAL A 107 20.24 1.77 -18.67
N ASN A 108 20.15 2.22 -17.41
CA ASN A 108 19.61 3.51 -16.95
C ASN A 108 18.20 3.81 -17.49
N ARG A 109 17.32 2.80 -17.57
CA ARG A 109 15.91 2.98 -17.92
C ARG A 109 15.05 1.82 -17.46
N THR A 110 13.75 2.05 -17.31
CA THR A 110 12.76 1.03 -16.94
C THR A 110 12.34 0.14 -18.10
N LEU A 111 12.06 0.73 -19.28
CA LEU A 111 11.69 0.00 -20.50
C LEU A 111 12.43 0.55 -21.73
N PRO A 112 12.63 -0.26 -22.80
CA PRO A 112 13.26 0.19 -24.03
C PRO A 112 12.55 1.34 -24.75
N HIS A 113 11.25 1.54 -24.46
CA HIS A 113 10.41 2.59 -25.01
C HIS A 113 10.69 3.98 -24.42
N PHE A 114 11.30 4.05 -23.23
CA PHE A 114 11.63 5.31 -22.58
C PHE A 114 13.08 5.71 -22.86
N GLN A 115 13.32 7.03 -22.81
CA GLN A 115 14.66 7.59 -22.90
C GLN A 115 15.49 7.21 -21.67
N LYS A 116 16.81 7.15 -21.86
CA LYS A 116 17.75 6.84 -20.78
C LYS A 116 17.73 7.97 -19.74
N GLY A 117 17.63 7.61 -18.47
CA GLY A 117 17.58 8.54 -17.35
C GLY A 117 16.25 9.23 -17.15
N SER A 118 15.17 8.82 -17.83
CA SER A 118 13.84 9.42 -17.58
C SER A 118 13.35 9.12 -16.16
N THR A 119 13.11 10.19 -15.40
CA THR A 119 12.53 10.16 -14.04
C THR A 119 11.05 10.54 -14.01
N GLU A 120 10.44 10.64 -15.18
CA GLU A 120 9.03 11.00 -15.36
C GLU A 120 8.11 9.99 -14.65
N PRO A 121 6.93 10.44 -14.18
CA PRO A 121 5.95 9.55 -13.55
C PRO A 121 5.58 8.34 -14.42
N GLU A 122 5.35 8.56 -15.71
CA GLU A 122 4.96 7.49 -16.65
C GLU A 122 6.08 6.45 -16.81
N ALA A 123 7.33 6.89 -16.91
CA ALA A 123 8.48 6.02 -17.05
C ALA A 123 8.75 5.20 -15.78
N ARG A 124 8.34 5.70 -14.61
CA ARG A 124 8.57 5.06 -13.29
C ARG A 124 7.32 4.42 -12.69
N GLY A 125 6.34 4.04 -13.51
CA GLY A 125 5.23 3.18 -13.08
C GLY A 125 3.99 3.91 -12.56
N PHE A 126 3.84 5.20 -12.82
CA PHE A 126 2.58 5.88 -12.61
C PHE A 126 1.58 5.48 -13.69
N VAL A 127 0.42 4.97 -13.27
CA VAL A 127 -0.65 4.57 -14.16
C VAL A 127 -1.76 5.60 -14.09
N GLU A 128 -1.85 6.43 -15.12
CA GLU A 128 -2.86 7.49 -15.18
C GLU A 128 -4.23 6.94 -15.54
N ASN A 129 -4.29 5.92 -16.40
CA ASN A 129 -5.55 5.33 -16.84
C ASN A 129 -6.24 4.52 -15.73
N SER A 130 -7.53 4.26 -15.95
CA SER A 130 -8.38 3.45 -15.09
C SER A 130 -8.68 2.10 -15.72
N PHE A 131 -9.20 1.15 -14.93
CA PHE A 131 -9.62 -0.13 -15.49
C PHE A 131 -10.77 -0.02 -16.49
N TYR A 132 -11.59 1.04 -16.39
CA TYR A 132 -12.63 1.33 -17.37
C TYR A 132 -12.08 1.85 -18.71
N SER A 133 -11.09 2.75 -18.66
CA SER A 133 -10.48 3.33 -19.87
C SER A 133 -9.47 2.40 -20.55
N GLY A 134 -8.92 1.44 -19.80
CA GLY A 134 -7.92 0.51 -20.28
C GLY A 134 -6.49 1.03 -20.07
N LEU A 135 -5.55 0.10 -19.89
CA LEU A 135 -4.15 0.40 -19.59
C LEU A 135 -3.32 0.47 -20.87
N ARG A 136 -2.40 1.44 -20.96
CA ARG A 136 -1.38 1.47 -22.02
C ARG A 136 -0.42 0.29 -21.86
N PRO A 137 0.26 -0.19 -22.92
CA PRO A 137 1.18 -1.33 -22.79
C PRO A 137 2.29 -1.15 -21.72
N PRO A 138 2.95 0.01 -21.58
CA PRO A 138 3.91 0.23 -20.49
C PRO A 138 3.25 0.18 -19.10
N GLU A 139 2.09 0.82 -18.95
CA GLU A 139 1.31 0.82 -17.70
C GLU A 139 0.87 -0.57 -17.29
N PHE A 140 0.41 -1.38 -18.26
CA PHE A 140 0.03 -2.76 -18.03
C PHE A 140 1.21 -3.57 -17.52
N PHE A 141 2.38 -3.44 -18.14
CA PHE A 141 3.58 -4.15 -17.70
C PHE A 141 3.98 -3.76 -16.27
N PHE A 142 3.99 -2.47 -15.96
CA PHE A 142 4.26 -1.96 -14.62
C PHE A 142 3.22 -2.43 -13.58
N HIS A 143 1.94 -2.48 -13.94
CA HIS A 143 0.89 -3.01 -13.07
C HIS A 143 1.09 -4.50 -12.77
N THR A 144 1.51 -5.29 -13.78
CA THR A 144 1.79 -6.72 -13.56
C THR A 144 3.00 -6.96 -12.65
N MET A 145 3.99 -6.06 -12.62
CA MET A 145 5.11 -6.15 -11.68
C MET A 145 4.63 -6.03 -10.23
N GLY A 146 3.82 -5.01 -9.92
CA GLY A 146 3.26 -4.82 -8.59
C GLY A 146 2.33 -5.97 -8.19
N GLY A 147 1.51 -6.46 -9.14
CA GLY A 147 0.66 -7.63 -8.91
C GLY A 147 1.45 -8.91 -8.59
N ARG A 148 2.58 -9.13 -9.27
CA ARG A 148 3.45 -10.28 -9.02
C ARG A 148 4.09 -10.24 -7.63
N GLU A 149 4.53 -9.07 -7.16
CA GLU A 149 5.07 -8.92 -5.80
C GLU A 149 4.03 -9.37 -4.76
N GLY A 150 2.78 -8.91 -4.88
CA GLY A 150 1.71 -9.31 -3.97
C GLY A 150 1.40 -10.81 -3.98
N LEU A 151 1.42 -11.44 -5.16
CA LEU A 151 1.22 -12.89 -5.28
C LEU A 151 2.36 -13.70 -4.62
N VAL A 152 3.61 -13.28 -4.83
CA VAL A 152 4.78 -13.92 -4.23
C VAL A 152 4.79 -13.72 -2.72
N ASP A 153 4.54 -12.49 -2.26
CA ASP A 153 4.48 -12.15 -0.83
C ASP A 153 3.40 -12.95 -0.10
N THR A 154 2.23 -13.13 -0.72
CA THR A 154 1.16 -13.98 -0.17
C THR A 154 1.61 -15.43 0.01
N ALA A 155 2.31 -15.98 -1.00
CA ALA A 155 2.81 -17.35 -0.93
C ALA A 155 3.88 -17.53 0.17
N VAL A 156 4.81 -16.59 0.29
CA VAL A 156 5.85 -16.62 1.33
C VAL A 156 5.25 -16.45 2.72
N LYS A 157 4.40 -15.43 2.93
CA LYS A 157 3.76 -15.18 4.22
C LYS A 157 2.90 -16.33 4.69
N THR A 158 2.22 -17.04 3.79
CA THR A 158 1.40 -18.20 4.15
C THR A 158 2.26 -19.33 4.73
N ALA A 159 3.43 -19.60 4.14
CA ALA A 159 4.36 -20.61 4.64
C ALA A 159 4.93 -20.23 6.02
N GLU A 160 5.37 -18.98 6.19
CA GLU A 160 5.97 -18.51 7.44
C GLU A 160 4.96 -18.42 8.59
N THR A 161 3.77 -17.85 8.34
CA THR A 161 2.73 -17.71 9.36
C THR A 161 2.23 -19.07 9.87
N GLY A 162 2.05 -20.05 8.99
CA GLY A 162 1.68 -21.42 9.39
C GLY A 162 2.74 -22.09 10.26
N TYR A 163 4.02 -21.95 9.89
CA TYR A 163 5.12 -22.49 10.70
C TYR A 163 5.21 -21.81 12.07
N MET A 164 5.11 -20.48 12.12
CA MET A 164 5.13 -19.71 13.36
C MET A 164 3.97 -20.08 14.27
N ALA A 165 2.75 -20.21 13.72
CA ALA A 165 1.58 -20.67 14.47
C ALA A 165 1.81 -22.05 15.10
N ARG A 166 2.34 -23.02 14.34
CA ARG A 166 2.68 -24.36 14.86
C ARG A 166 3.73 -24.30 15.97
N ARG A 167 4.76 -23.48 15.80
CA ARG A 167 5.83 -23.32 16.79
C ARG A 167 5.31 -22.72 18.09
N LEU A 168 4.45 -21.71 18.00
CA LEU A 168 3.79 -21.09 19.16
C LEU A 168 2.85 -22.07 19.86
N MET A 169 2.01 -22.80 19.11
CA MET A 169 1.14 -23.83 19.69
C MET A 169 1.95 -24.88 20.44
N LYS A 170 3.04 -25.40 19.85
CA LYS A 170 3.90 -26.39 20.52
C LYS A 170 4.67 -25.87 21.73
N ALA A 171 5.00 -24.58 21.76
CA ALA A 171 5.66 -23.98 22.90
C ALA A 171 4.72 -23.70 24.08
N LEU A 172 3.42 -23.55 23.82
CA LEU A 172 2.43 -23.10 24.81
C LEU A 172 1.35 -24.16 25.11
N GLU A 173 1.36 -25.33 24.47
CA GLU A 173 0.32 -26.35 24.61
C GLU A 173 0.23 -26.97 26.00
N ASP A 174 1.26 -26.84 26.82
CA ASP A 174 1.32 -27.38 28.16
C ASP A 174 0.81 -26.42 29.25
N LEU A 175 0.59 -25.15 28.90
CA LEU A 175 0.07 -24.14 29.80
C LEU A 175 -1.42 -24.37 30.06
N SER A 176 -1.77 -24.45 31.34
CA SER A 176 -3.16 -24.62 31.77
C SER A 176 -3.46 -23.88 33.06
N LEU A 177 -4.69 -23.38 33.16
CA LEU A 177 -5.23 -22.76 34.37
C LEU A 177 -5.57 -23.84 35.40
N LYS A 178 -5.14 -23.66 36.64
CA LYS A 178 -5.45 -24.56 37.76
C LYS A 178 -6.54 -23.95 38.65
N TYR A 179 -7.14 -24.77 39.52
CA TYR A 179 -8.24 -24.34 40.40
C TYR A 179 -7.86 -23.23 41.39
N ASP A 180 -6.57 -23.00 41.62
CA ASP A 180 -6.03 -21.91 42.44
C ASP A 180 -5.80 -20.61 41.66
N LEU A 181 -6.34 -20.51 40.43
CA LEU A 181 -6.22 -19.37 39.52
C LEU A 181 -4.81 -19.13 38.95
N THR A 182 -3.83 -20.00 39.28
CA THR A 182 -2.49 -19.93 38.71
C THR A 182 -2.43 -20.59 37.34
N VAL A 183 -1.54 -20.08 36.47
CA VAL A 183 -1.22 -20.72 35.18
C VAL A 183 0.05 -21.53 35.37
N ARG A 184 -0.02 -22.83 35.06
CA ARG A 184 1.09 -23.77 35.25
C ARG A 184 1.40 -24.59 34.00
N THR A 185 2.65 -25.00 33.89
CA THR A 185 3.10 -26.00 32.90
C THR A 185 2.67 -27.41 33.28
N SER A 186 2.89 -28.37 32.38
CA SER A 186 2.66 -29.80 32.64
C SER A 186 3.50 -30.36 33.80
N ALA A 187 4.69 -29.79 34.04
CA ALA A 187 5.58 -30.14 35.15
C ALA A 187 5.23 -29.42 36.48
N CYS A 188 4.03 -28.82 36.57
CA CYS A 188 3.55 -28.06 37.73
C CYS A 188 4.38 -26.80 38.07
N GLN A 189 5.19 -26.28 37.15
CA GLN A 189 5.90 -25.01 37.35
C GLN A 189 4.93 -23.85 37.14
N VAL A 190 4.95 -22.88 38.05
CA VAL A 190 4.09 -21.69 38.00
C VAL A 190 4.68 -20.69 37.01
N VAL A 191 3.85 -20.26 36.05
CA VAL A 191 4.21 -19.25 35.02
C VAL A 191 3.57 -17.90 35.33
N GLN A 192 2.29 -17.90 35.74
CA GLN A 192 1.59 -16.70 36.21
C GLN A 192 0.86 -17.01 37.53
N PHE A 193 0.89 -16.06 38.46
CA PHE A 193 0.17 -16.17 39.74
C PHE A 193 -1.32 -15.87 39.61
N ALA A 194 -1.70 -15.05 38.63
CA ALA A 194 -3.07 -14.74 38.25
C ALA A 194 -3.18 -14.84 36.72
N PHE A 195 -4.23 -15.49 36.22
CA PHE A 195 -4.46 -15.57 34.78
C PHE A 195 -4.66 -14.17 34.18
N GLY A 196 -3.82 -13.80 33.21
CA GLY A 196 -3.93 -12.48 32.55
C GLY A 196 -3.67 -11.28 33.46
N ASP A 197 -3.08 -11.49 34.66
CA ASP A 197 -2.91 -10.51 35.75
C ASP A 197 -4.22 -9.90 36.32
N ASP A 198 -5.38 -10.23 35.76
CA ASP A 198 -6.70 -9.72 36.17
C ASP A 198 -7.71 -10.83 36.52
N CYS A 199 -7.38 -12.10 36.27
CA CYS A 199 -8.26 -13.27 36.40
C CYS A 199 -9.54 -13.18 35.55
N LEU A 200 -9.56 -12.35 34.51
CA LEU A 200 -10.72 -12.16 33.65
C LEU A 200 -10.61 -12.97 32.37
N ASN A 201 -11.75 -13.41 31.86
CA ASN A 201 -11.81 -14.11 30.58
C ASN A 201 -11.82 -13.07 29.44
N PRO A 202 -10.85 -13.09 28.51
CA PRO A 202 -10.82 -12.16 27.37
C PRO A 202 -12.08 -12.17 26.53
N ALA A 203 -12.80 -13.30 26.43
CA ALA A 203 -14.05 -13.40 25.68
C ALA A 203 -15.23 -12.63 26.32
N ARG A 204 -15.08 -12.18 27.57
CA ARG A 204 -16.08 -11.39 28.30
C ARG A 204 -15.66 -9.94 28.51
N MET A 205 -14.50 -9.54 27.97
CA MET A 205 -14.02 -8.18 28.06
C MET A 205 -14.49 -7.38 26.84
N GLU A 206 -15.01 -6.18 27.08
CA GLU A 206 -15.33 -5.21 26.04
C GLU A 206 -14.21 -4.16 25.98
N GLY A 207 -13.93 -3.67 24.78
CA GLY A 207 -13.02 -2.52 24.62
C GLY A 207 -13.62 -1.30 25.29
N ALA A 208 -12.77 -0.50 25.95
CA ALA A 208 -13.15 0.78 26.52
C ALA A 208 -13.60 1.78 25.44
#